data_AF-A0A210QVF7-F1
#
_entry.id   AF-A0A210QVF7-F1
#
_cell.length_a   1.000
_cell.length_b   1.000
_cell.length_c   1.000
_cell.angle_alpha   90.00
_cell.angle_beta   90.00
_cell.angle_gamma   90.00
#
_symmetry.space_group_name_H-M   'P 1'
#
loop_
_entity.id
_entity.type
_entity.pdbx_description
1 polymer ?
#
loop_
_entity_poly.entity_id
_entity_poly.type
_entity_poly.pdbx_seq_one_letter_code
_entity_poly.pdbx_strand_id
1 'polypeptide(L)'
;MHVKRVCDSDLNHVSLLWILTPTFTLKMSTRLFILLCTLCCCIAIKYEPNWDSLDSRPLPNWYDESKIGIFIHWGVFSVPSFSSEWFWELWKGQKVPGVVDFMNTNYRPGFTYADFAPKFTAEFYNADQWANIFDASGAKYEKGII
;
A
#
# COMPACT_ATOMS: atom_id res chain seq x y z
N MET A 1 12.89 1.40 -0.19
CA MET A 1 11.74 0.89 -0.95
C MET A 1 11.02 2.09 -1.56
N HIS A 2 11.31 2.40 -2.82
CA HIS A 2 10.66 3.51 -3.54
C HIS A 2 9.31 2.99 -4.05
N VAL A 3 8.22 3.39 -3.38
CA VAL A 3 6.87 3.21 -3.91
C VAL A 3 6.76 4.15 -5.11
N LYS A 4 6.97 3.62 -6.31
CA LYS A 4 6.69 4.37 -7.53
C LYS A 4 5.17 4.45 -7.63
N ARG A 5 4.62 5.60 -7.22
CA ARG A 5 3.23 5.96 -7.48
C ARG A 5 2.92 5.62 -8.94
N VAL A 6 1.99 4.69 -9.15
CA VAL A 6 1.31 4.56 -10.44
C VAL A 6 0.42 5.80 -10.55
N CYS A 7 1.03 6.89 -11.03
CA CYS A 7 0.37 8.13 -11.41
C CYS A 7 0.57 8.40 -12.92
N ASP A 8 0.86 7.36 -13.70
CA ASP A 8 1.21 7.44 -15.12
C ASP A 8 0.23 6.65 -16.02
N SER A 9 -1.06 6.58 -15.68
CA SER A 9 -2.06 5.92 -16.55
C SER A 9 -2.83 6.85 -17.50
N ASP A 10 -2.60 8.17 -17.46
CA ASP A 10 -3.36 9.14 -18.29
C ASP A 10 -2.54 9.84 -19.40
N LEU A 11 -1.43 9.24 -19.88
CA LEU A 11 -0.63 9.84 -20.97
C LEU A 11 -0.41 8.96 -22.21
N ASN A 12 -1.15 7.86 -22.37
CA ASN A 12 -1.00 6.99 -23.54
C ASN A 12 -2.28 6.93 -24.38
N HIS A 13 -2.70 8.05 -24.94
CA HIS A 13 -3.66 8.04 -26.06
C HIS A 13 -3.52 9.20 -27.04
N VAL A 14 -2.30 9.55 -27.45
CA VAL A 14 -2.13 10.34 -28.67
C VAL A 14 -0.85 9.94 -29.39
N SER A 15 -0.96 8.94 -30.26
CA SER A 15 0.06 8.68 -31.28
C SER A 15 -0.67 8.23 -32.54
N LEU A 16 -0.34 8.90 -33.64
CA LEU A 16 -0.79 8.72 -35.02
C LEU A 16 -1.86 9.71 -35.49
N LEU A 17 -1.43 10.94 -35.82
CA LEU A 17 -1.90 11.65 -37.02
C LEU A 17 -0.88 12.75 -37.38
N TRP A 18 0.15 12.39 -38.17
CA TRP A 18 1.09 13.33 -38.77
C TRP A 18 0.75 13.52 -40.25
N ILE A 19 -0.13 14.47 -40.61
CA ILE A 19 -0.22 15.00 -41.99
C ILE A 19 -0.58 16.50 -41.96
N LEU A 20 0.45 17.32 -42.18
CA LEU A 20 0.48 18.61 -42.91
C LEU A 20 -0.66 19.64 -42.72
N THR A 21 -0.43 20.65 -41.87
CA THR A 21 -1.06 21.99 -41.99
C THR A 21 -0.04 23.10 -41.70
N PRO A 22 -0.17 24.29 -42.35
CA PRO A 22 0.87 25.29 -42.36
C PRO A 22 1.00 26.00 -41.02
N THR A 23 2.25 26.30 -40.67
CA THR A 23 2.72 26.96 -39.46
C THR A 23 2.00 28.28 -39.17
N PHE A 24 0.93 28.22 -38.38
CA PHE A 24 0.45 29.38 -37.62
C PHE A 24 1.14 29.36 -36.27
N THR A 25 2.36 29.93 -36.21
CA THR A 25 3.08 30.11 -34.95
C THR A 25 2.35 31.17 -34.13
N LEU A 26 1.38 30.77 -33.32
CA LEU A 26 0.89 31.60 -32.23
C LEU A 26 2.08 31.78 -31.28
N LYS A 27 2.70 32.96 -31.32
CA LYS A 27 3.87 33.33 -30.51
C LYS A 27 3.40 33.52 -29.06
N MET A 28 3.04 32.40 -28.42
CA MET A 28 2.59 32.36 -27.04
C MET A 28 3.77 32.82 -26.19
N SER A 29 3.65 34.02 -25.63
CA SER A 29 4.70 34.69 -24.87
C SER A 29 5.28 33.74 -23.83
N THR A 30 6.60 33.57 -23.81
CA THR A 30 7.32 32.74 -22.82
C THR A 30 6.98 33.16 -21.38
N ARG A 31 6.58 34.43 -21.19
CA ARG A 31 6.08 34.95 -19.92
C ARG A 31 4.71 34.36 -19.54
N LEU A 32 3.83 34.10 -20.52
CA LEU A 32 2.53 33.49 -20.30
C LEU A 32 2.66 32.01 -19.90
N PHE A 33 3.63 31.29 -20.46
CA PHE A 33 3.90 29.88 -20.09
C PHE A 33 4.48 29.77 -18.67
N ILE A 34 5.39 30.67 -18.28
CA ILE A 34 5.95 30.73 -16.91
C ILE A 34 4.86 31.14 -15.90
N LEU A 35 3.98 32.08 -16.26
CA LEU A 35 2.84 32.48 -15.42
C LEU A 35 1.83 31.33 -15.24
N LEU A 36 1.59 30.53 -16.29
CA LEU A 36 0.67 29.39 -16.25
C LEU A 36 1.24 28.21 -15.43
N CYS A 37 2.54 27.93 -15.55
CA CYS A 37 3.23 26.93 -14.72
C CYS A 37 3.30 27.34 -13.24
N THR A 38 3.45 28.62 -12.92
CA THR A 38 3.42 29.10 -11.53
C THR A 38 2.02 29.10 -10.93
N LEU A 39 0.97 29.31 -11.73
CA LEU A 39 -0.42 29.22 -11.25
C LEU A 39 -0.87 27.77 -10.97
N CYS A 40 -0.34 26.79 -11.72
CA CYS A 40 -0.67 25.37 -11.56
C CYS A 40 -0.07 24.72 -10.29
N CYS A 41 1.00 25.30 -9.72
CA CYS A 41 1.76 24.67 -8.64
C CYS A 41 1.18 24.92 -7.22
N CYS A 42 0.18 25.79 -7.06
CA CYS A 42 -0.09 26.44 -5.76
C CYS A 42 -1.34 25.97 -5.00
N ILE A 43 -2.11 24.97 -5.46
CA ILE A 43 -3.28 24.48 -4.69
C ILE A 43 -2.91 23.20 -3.94
N ALA A 44 -2.03 23.33 -2.94
CA ALA A 44 -1.90 22.31 -1.90
C ALA A 44 -2.91 22.66 -0.79
N ILE A 45 -4.03 21.94 -0.74
CA ILE A 45 -4.99 22.07 0.37
C ILE A 45 -4.29 21.60 1.64
N LYS A 46 -4.18 22.50 2.62
CA LYS A 46 -3.62 22.18 3.94
C LYS A 46 -4.76 21.93 4.91
N TYR A 47 -4.75 20.77 5.57
CA TYR A 47 -5.73 20.41 6.59
C TYR A 47 -5.26 20.89 7.97
N GLU A 48 -6.21 21.42 8.74
CA GLU A 48 -6.01 21.77 10.15
C GLU A 48 -6.36 20.56 11.04
N PRO A 49 -5.78 20.44 12.24
CA PRO A 49 -6.03 19.30 13.15
C PRO A 49 -7.38 19.43 13.90
N ASN A 50 -8.47 19.69 13.17
CA ASN A 50 -9.84 19.72 13.67
C ASN A 50 -10.77 18.92 12.76
N TRP A 51 -11.90 18.45 13.32
CA TRP A 51 -12.83 17.56 12.60
C TRP A 51 -13.42 18.20 11.36
N ASP A 52 -13.86 19.46 11.44
CA ASP A 52 -14.42 20.18 10.29
C ASP A 52 -13.47 20.21 9.08
N SER A 53 -12.17 20.39 9.34
CA SER A 53 -11.15 20.34 8.29
C SER A 53 -10.91 18.92 7.78
N LEU A 54 -10.80 17.92 8.67
CA LEU A 54 -10.49 16.54 8.28
C LEU A 54 -11.65 15.85 7.55
N ASP A 55 -12.89 16.19 7.87
CA ASP A 55 -14.08 15.62 7.25
C ASP A 55 -14.36 16.24 5.87
N SER A 56 -13.76 17.40 5.57
CA SER A 56 -13.79 18.01 4.24
C SER A 56 -12.94 17.28 3.19
N ARG A 57 -12.18 16.26 3.59
CA ARG A 57 -11.31 15.48 2.69
C ARG A 57 -12.14 14.68 1.69
N PRO A 58 -12.02 14.95 0.37
CA PRO A 58 -12.70 14.14 -0.61
C PRO A 58 -12.12 12.72 -0.63
N LEU A 59 -12.99 11.73 -0.89
CA LEU A 59 -12.54 10.38 -1.17
C LEU A 59 -11.71 10.39 -2.46
N PRO A 60 -10.46 9.90 -2.48
CA PRO A 60 -9.67 9.85 -3.70
C PRO A 60 -10.31 8.94 -4.75
N ASN A 61 -10.41 9.41 -6.00
CA ASN A 61 -11.04 8.65 -7.09
C ASN A 61 -10.46 7.25 -7.25
N TRP A 62 -9.14 7.10 -7.18
CA TRP A 62 -8.48 5.79 -7.31
C TRP A 62 -8.98 4.78 -6.27
N TYR A 63 -9.32 5.22 -5.05
CA TYR A 63 -9.81 4.35 -3.99
C TYR A 63 -11.27 3.97 -4.25
N ASP A 64 -12.09 4.94 -4.66
CA ASP A 64 -13.47 4.65 -5.02
C ASP A 64 -13.54 3.70 -6.23
N GLU A 65 -12.76 3.93 -7.27
CA GLU A 65 -12.76 3.12 -8.51
C GLU A 65 -12.20 1.71 -8.31
N SER A 66 -11.34 1.50 -7.31
CA SER A 66 -10.64 0.22 -7.11
C SER A 66 -11.58 -0.93 -6.75
N LYS A 67 -12.62 -0.68 -5.95
CA LYS A 67 -13.69 -1.60 -5.47
C LYS A 67 -13.26 -2.90 -4.76
N ILE A 68 -12.11 -3.49 -5.10
CA ILE A 68 -11.54 -4.72 -4.53
C ILE A 68 -10.06 -4.48 -4.20
N GLY A 69 -9.64 -4.94 -3.03
CA GLY A 69 -8.23 -5.03 -2.69
C GLY A 69 -7.92 -6.16 -1.73
N ILE A 70 -6.62 -6.42 -1.57
CA ILE A 70 -6.08 -7.53 -0.79
C ILE A 70 -5.42 -6.99 0.47
N PHE A 71 -5.72 -7.62 1.60
CA PHE A 71 -5.12 -7.32 2.89
C PHE A 71 -4.50 -8.59 3.49
N ILE A 72 -3.27 -8.48 3.97
CA ILE A 72 -2.48 -9.64 4.39
C ILE A 72 -2.07 -9.48 5.85
N HIS A 73 -2.46 -10.45 6.66
CA HIS A 73 -2.00 -10.60 8.04
C HIS A 73 -0.80 -11.54 8.05
N TRP A 74 0.42 -10.98 8.00
CA TRP A 74 1.63 -11.77 7.97
C TRP A 74 2.74 -11.11 8.77
N GLY A 75 3.12 -11.70 9.89
CA GLY A 75 4.13 -11.15 10.78
C GLY A 75 4.72 -12.21 11.70
N VAL A 76 5.31 -11.80 12.82
CA VAL A 76 5.96 -12.73 13.77
C VAL A 76 5.00 -13.80 14.31
N PHE A 77 3.70 -13.48 14.44
CA PHE A 77 2.66 -14.43 14.83
C PHE A 77 2.48 -15.58 13.81
N SER A 78 2.91 -15.40 12.56
CA SER A 78 2.86 -16.44 11.53
C SER A 78 3.96 -17.50 11.69
N VAL A 79 5.04 -17.21 12.42
CA VAL A 79 6.14 -18.16 12.66
C VAL A 79 5.67 -19.48 13.29
N PRO A 80 4.90 -19.49 14.40
CA PRO A 80 4.38 -20.74 14.95
C PRO A 80 3.33 -21.42 14.04
N SER A 81 2.75 -20.70 13.07
CA SER A 81 1.74 -21.22 12.13
C SER A 81 0.59 -21.96 12.83
N PHE A 82 0.15 -21.43 13.97
CA PHE A 82 -0.86 -22.07 14.82
C PHE A 82 -1.87 -21.04 15.33
N SER A 83 -3.15 -21.41 15.38
CA SER A 83 -4.26 -20.56 15.81
C SER A 83 -4.49 -19.33 14.91
N SER A 84 -4.13 -18.11 15.34
CA SER A 84 -4.46 -16.86 14.63
C SER A 84 -3.42 -15.76 14.88
N GLU A 85 -3.63 -14.59 14.28
CA GLU A 85 -2.81 -13.38 14.50
C GLU A 85 -2.81 -12.90 15.96
N TRP A 86 -3.82 -13.30 16.74
CA TRP A 86 -3.91 -13.04 18.18
C TRP A 86 -3.08 -13.99 19.03
N PHE A 87 -2.19 -14.78 18.44
CA PHE A 87 -1.41 -15.82 19.10
C PHE A 87 -0.81 -15.39 20.45
N TRP A 88 -0.24 -14.18 20.51
CA TRP A 88 0.34 -13.65 21.74
C TRP A 88 -0.70 -13.49 22.86
N GLU A 89 -1.87 -12.93 22.56
CA GLU A 89 -2.94 -12.73 23.54
C GLU A 89 -3.52 -14.06 24.00
N LEU A 90 -3.74 -14.98 23.05
CA LEU A 90 -4.24 -16.33 23.36
C LEU A 90 -3.25 -17.12 24.22
N TRP A 91 -1.95 -16.92 24.02
CA TRP A 91 -0.91 -17.60 24.79
C TRP A 91 -0.62 -16.93 26.15
N LYS A 92 -0.38 -15.62 26.17
CA LYS A 92 0.14 -14.90 27.35
C LYS A 92 -0.96 -14.18 28.14
N GLY A 93 -1.98 -13.66 27.48
CA GLY A 93 -3.12 -12.97 28.10
C GLY A 93 -4.15 -13.96 28.62
N GLN A 94 -4.93 -14.53 27.69
CA GLN A 94 -6.04 -15.45 28.00
C GLN A 94 -5.59 -16.84 28.44
N LYS A 95 -4.40 -17.28 28.00
CA LYS A 95 -3.84 -18.61 28.29
C LYS A 95 -4.79 -19.74 27.87
N VAL A 96 -5.28 -19.69 26.63
CA VAL A 96 -6.13 -20.74 26.05
C VAL A 96 -5.37 -22.07 26.12
N PRO A 97 -5.94 -23.13 26.75
CA PRO A 97 -5.22 -24.37 27.02
C PRO A 97 -4.52 -24.96 25.80
N GLY A 98 -5.20 -25.08 24.66
CA GLY A 98 -4.59 -25.64 23.44
C GLY A 98 -3.40 -24.85 22.89
N VAL A 99 -3.36 -23.53 23.06
CA VAL A 99 -2.22 -22.69 22.64
C VAL A 99 -1.06 -22.83 23.61
N VAL A 100 -1.35 -22.88 24.91
CA VAL A 100 -0.35 -23.10 25.96
C VAL A 100 0.29 -24.49 25.81
N ASP A 101 -0.51 -25.52 25.58
CA ASP A 101 -0.04 -26.90 25.38
C ASP A 101 0.81 -27.03 24.12
N PHE A 102 0.40 -26.37 23.02
CA PHE A 102 1.21 -26.28 21.81
C PHE A 102 2.59 -25.67 22.11
N MET A 103 2.64 -24.58 22.88
CA MET A 103 3.92 -23.94 23.24
C MET A 103 4.79 -24.82 24.14
N ASN A 104 4.20 -25.47 25.14
CA ASN A 104 4.91 -26.37 26.05
C ASN A 104 5.46 -27.62 25.35
N THR A 105 4.78 -28.08 24.30
CA THR A 105 5.16 -29.29 23.55
C THR A 105 6.24 -29.01 22.51
N ASN A 106 6.15 -27.87 21.81
CA ASN A 106 6.98 -27.60 20.63
C ASN A 106 8.17 -26.67 20.89
N TYR A 107 8.18 -25.95 22.02
CA TYR A 107 9.22 -24.97 22.32
C TYR A 107 9.86 -25.24 23.68
N ARG A 108 11.13 -24.85 23.82
CA ARG A 108 11.89 -25.05 25.06
C ARG A 108 11.23 -24.31 26.24
N PRO A 109 11.40 -24.80 27.48
CA PRO A 109 11.02 -24.04 28.66
C PRO A 109 11.65 -22.63 28.68
N GLY A 110 10.85 -21.64 29.10
CA GLY A 110 11.27 -20.23 29.14
C GLY A 110 11.27 -19.51 27.79
N PHE A 111 10.77 -20.13 26.72
CA PHE A 111 10.57 -19.46 25.43
C PHE A 111 9.61 -18.27 25.57
N THR A 112 9.95 -17.16 24.93
CA THR A 112 9.20 -15.91 24.92
C THR A 112 8.69 -15.60 23.51
N TYR A 113 7.67 -14.75 23.39
CA TYR A 113 7.17 -14.36 22.08
C TYR A 113 8.21 -13.63 21.22
N ALA A 114 9.11 -12.86 21.84
CA ALA A 114 10.19 -12.17 21.15
C ALA A 114 11.21 -13.15 20.51
N ASP A 115 11.33 -14.38 21.05
CA ASP A 115 12.22 -15.40 20.48
C ASP A 115 11.76 -15.88 19.09
N PHE A 116 10.53 -15.55 18.67
CA PHE A 116 10.07 -15.77 17.30
C PHE A 116 10.61 -14.75 16.30
N ALA A 117 10.95 -13.54 16.72
CA ALA A 117 11.41 -12.48 15.82
C ALA A 117 12.59 -12.89 14.91
N PRO A 118 13.70 -13.47 15.43
CA PRO A 118 14.80 -13.91 14.55
C PRO A 118 14.44 -15.10 13.65
N LYS A 119 13.32 -15.78 13.91
CA LYS A 119 12.84 -16.92 13.10
C LYS A 119 11.91 -16.47 11.97
N PHE A 120 11.43 -15.23 12.00
CA PHE A 120 10.65 -14.64 10.92
C PHE A 120 11.59 -14.18 9.80
N THR A 121 12.12 -15.14 9.03
CA THR A 121 13.15 -14.89 8.01
C THR A 121 12.60 -14.52 6.65
N ALA A 122 11.33 -14.86 6.36
CA ALA A 122 10.70 -14.66 5.05
C ALA A 122 11.53 -15.27 3.90
N GLU A 123 12.20 -16.40 4.12
CA GLU A 123 13.20 -16.95 3.20
C GLU A 123 12.69 -17.19 1.77
N PHE A 124 11.42 -17.56 1.61
CA PHE A 124 10.79 -17.81 0.31
C PHE A 124 9.90 -16.65 -0.17
N TYR A 125 9.96 -15.50 0.49
CA TYR A 125 9.15 -14.35 0.10
C TYR A 125 9.68 -13.74 -1.20
N ASN A 126 8.77 -13.61 -2.18
CA ASN A 126 9.04 -12.95 -3.45
C ASN A 126 7.94 -11.91 -3.71
N ALA A 127 8.31 -10.63 -3.65
CA ALA A 127 7.39 -9.52 -3.83
C ALA A 127 6.79 -9.47 -5.24
N ASP A 128 7.57 -9.77 -6.28
CA ASP A 128 7.09 -9.77 -7.66
C ASP A 128 6.07 -10.88 -7.90
N GLN A 129 6.31 -12.06 -7.31
CA GLN A 129 5.37 -13.16 -7.38
C GLN A 129 4.02 -12.78 -6.73
N TRP A 130 4.06 -12.12 -5.58
CA TRP A 130 2.87 -11.67 -4.88
C TRP A 130 2.12 -10.60 -5.68
N ALA A 131 2.81 -9.57 -6.15
CA ALA A 131 2.23 -8.52 -6.98
C ALA A 131 1.57 -9.10 -8.26
N ASN A 132 2.23 -10.05 -8.92
CA ASN A 132 1.66 -10.71 -10.10
C ASN A 132 0.38 -11.49 -9.78
N ILE A 133 0.32 -12.16 -8.62
CA ILE A 133 -0.89 -12.89 -8.19
C ILE A 133 -2.02 -11.90 -7.84
N PHE A 134 -1.71 -10.77 -7.20
CA PHE A 134 -2.71 -9.77 -6.81
C PHE A 134 -3.28 -9.00 -8.01
N ASP A 135 -2.42 -8.65 -8.97
CA ASP A 135 -2.87 -8.07 -10.24
C ASP A 135 -3.76 -9.08 -11.01
N ALA A 136 -3.34 -10.35 -11.07
CA ALA A 136 -4.11 -11.41 -11.70
C ALA A 136 -5.47 -11.68 -11.02
N SER A 137 -5.62 -11.41 -9.72
CA SER A 137 -6.90 -11.51 -9.02
C SER A 137 -7.83 -10.31 -9.29
N GLY A 138 -7.37 -9.30 -10.03
CA GLY A 138 -8.11 -8.08 -10.31
C GLY A 138 -8.13 -7.08 -9.17
N ALA A 139 -7.30 -7.27 -8.13
CA ALA A 139 -7.20 -6.32 -7.04
C ALA A 139 -6.53 -5.03 -7.53
N LYS A 140 -7.04 -3.88 -7.10
CA LYS A 140 -6.51 -2.56 -7.49
C LYS A 140 -5.75 -1.85 -6.37
N TYR A 141 -5.79 -2.42 -5.17
CA TYR A 141 -4.92 -2.04 -4.07
C TYR A 141 -4.51 -3.25 -3.22
N GLU A 142 -3.31 -3.15 -2.64
CA GLU A 142 -2.75 -4.13 -1.72
C GLU A 142 -2.17 -3.42 -0.50
N LYS A 143 -2.39 -3.99 0.68
CA LYS A 143 -1.82 -3.49 1.93
C LYS A 143 -1.36 -4.65 2.79
N GLY A 144 -0.04 -4.75 2.97
CA GLY A 144 0.58 -5.67 3.93
C GLY A 144 0.76 -4.98 5.28
N ILE A 145 0.42 -5.68 6.36
CA ILE A 145 0.98 -5.39 7.68
C ILE A 145 1.99 -6.50 7.97
N ILE A 146 3.26 -6.10 8.09
CA ILE A 146 4.39 -6.95 8.53
C ILE A 146 4.57 -6.76 10.03
#